data_AF-A0A4Q4BJ29-F1
#
_entry.id   AF-A0A4Q4BJ29-F1
#
_cell.length_a   1.000
_cell.length_b   1.000
_cell.length_c   1.000
_cell.angle_alpha   90.00
_cell.angle_beta   90.00
_cell.angle_gamma   90.00
#
_symmetry.space_group_name_H-M   'P 1'
#
loop_
_entity.id
_entity.type
_entity.pdbx_description
1 polymer ?
#
loop_
_entity_poly.entity_id
_entity_poly.type
_entity_poly.pdbx_seq_one_letter_code
_entity_poly.pdbx_strand_id
1 'polypeptide(L)' 'MTTPASESSASDQIDAKIAGLADWRGEMLTRLRAIIRAADPEVIETVKWGGVPVWERDGIITTGETYKTAVKLT' A
#
# COMPACT_ATOMS: atom_id res chain seq x y z
N MET A 1 0.25 -16.85 24.92
CA MET A 1 0.05 -15.38 24.89
C MET A 1 1.42 -14.76 24.62
N THR A 2 1.64 -14.25 23.41
CA THR A 2 2.88 -13.54 23.04
C THR A 2 2.48 -12.23 22.36
N THR A 3 2.88 -11.13 22.96
CA THR A 3 2.95 -9.76 22.39
C THR A 3 4.43 -9.39 22.56
N PRO A 4 5.19 -8.83 21.57
CA PRO A 4 5.03 -7.41 21.24
C PRO A 4 5.68 -6.87 19.93
N ALA A 5 5.10 -5.81 19.37
CA ALA A 5 5.83 -4.64 18.87
C ALA A 5 4.79 -3.57 18.55
N SER A 6 5.10 -2.32 18.86
CA SER A 6 4.38 -1.17 18.31
C SER A 6 4.69 -1.09 16.81
N GLU A 7 4.17 -2.03 16.03
CA GLU A 7 4.29 -2.07 14.57
C GLU A 7 3.23 -1.15 14.01
N SER A 8 3.66 -0.06 13.39
CA SER A 8 2.79 0.74 12.52
C SER A 8 2.04 -0.21 11.58
N SER A 9 0.71 -0.09 11.53
CA SER A 9 -0.13 -0.94 10.70
C SER A 9 0.35 -0.92 9.25
N ALA A 10 -0.02 -1.92 8.45
CA ALA A 10 0.31 -1.90 7.02
C ALA A 10 -0.16 -0.58 6.35
N SER A 11 -1.32 -0.07 6.79
CA SER A 11 -1.84 1.23 6.37
C SER A 11 -0.87 2.37 6.68
N ASP A 12 -0.32 2.42 7.90
CA ASP A 12 0.64 3.44 8.32
C ASP A 12 1.97 3.33 7.56
N GLN A 13 2.41 2.11 7.23
CA GLN A 13 3.61 1.89 6.41
C GLN A 13 3.40 2.38 4.97
N ILE A 14 2.21 2.17 4.41
CA ILE A 14 1.84 2.71 3.09
C ILE A 14 1.75 4.24 3.15
N ASP A 15 1.19 4.82 4.23
CA ASP A 15 1.17 6.27 4.44
C ASP A 15 2.60 6.84 4.51
N ALA A 16 3.50 6.21 5.26
CA ALA A 16 4.90 6.61 5.34
C ALA A 16 5.61 6.51 3.98
N LYS A 17 5.34 5.45 3.20
CA LYS A 17 5.87 5.30 1.84
C LYS A 17 5.39 6.43 0.92
N ILE A 18 4.10 6.75 0.96
CA ILE A 18 3.49 7.83 0.19
C ILE A 18 4.11 9.17 0.58
N ALA A 19 4.23 9.46 1.88
CA ALA A 19 4.85 10.69 2.38
C ALA A 19 6.33 10.81 1.98
N GLY A 20 7.04 9.69 1.86
CA GLY A 20 8.41 9.65 1.33
C GLY A 20 8.53 9.91 -0.17
N LEU A 21 7.43 9.89 -0.92
CA LEU A 21 7.37 10.20 -2.35
C LEU A 21 6.87 11.64 -2.56
N ALA A 22 7.77 12.60 -2.42
CA ALA A 22 7.47 14.04 -2.55
C ALA A 22 7.19 14.53 -3.99
N ASP A 23 6.93 13.61 -4.93
CA ASP A 23 6.59 13.92 -6.32
C ASP A 23 5.25 13.26 -6.73
N TRP A 24 4.91 13.36 -8.02
CA TRP A 24 3.64 12.87 -8.57
C TRP A 24 3.33 11.40 -8.25
N ARG A 25 4.34 10.59 -7.92
CA ARG A 25 4.16 9.17 -7.62
C ARG A 25 3.44 8.98 -6.29
N GLY A 26 3.70 9.83 -5.30
CA GLY A 26 2.98 9.81 -4.02
C GLY A 26 1.51 10.15 -4.21
N GLU A 27 1.23 11.20 -4.97
CA GLU A 27 -0.15 11.60 -5.33
C GLU A 27 -0.89 10.50 -6.11
N MET A 28 -0.22 9.91 -7.10
CA MET A 28 -0.81 8.83 -7.91
C MET A 28 -1.09 7.59 -7.05
N LEU A 29 -0.13 7.15 -6.24
CA LEU A 29 -0.31 5.99 -5.36
C LEU A 29 -1.45 6.23 -4.33
N THR A 30 -1.56 7.45 -3.79
CA THR A 30 -2.67 7.84 -2.92
C THR A 30 -4.01 7.69 -3.62
N ARG A 31 -4.12 8.18 -4.86
CA ARG A 31 -5.35 8.07 -5.66
C ARG A 31 -5.71 6.62 -5.95
N LEU A 32 -4.73 5.79 -6.34
CA LEU A 32 -4.96 4.38 -6.62
C LEU A 32 -5.42 3.61 -5.37
N ARG A 33 -4.78 3.85 -4.22
CA ARG A 33 -5.19 3.27 -2.94
C ARG A 33 -6.63 3.64 -2.59
N ALA A 34 -7.02 4.90 -2.78
CA ALA A 34 -8.38 5.34 -2.53
C ALA A 34 -9.39 4.61 -3.44
N ILE A 35 -9.07 4.41 -4.72
CA ILE A 35 -9.91 3.66 -5.66
C ILE A 35 -10.04 2.20 -5.22
N ILE A 36 -8.94 1.55 -4.83
CA ILE A 36 -8.95 0.14 -4.41
C ILE A 36 -9.84 -0.04 -3.16
N ARG A 37 -9.68 0.82 -2.15
CA ARG A 37 -10.51 0.79 -0.93
C ARG A 37 -11.98 1.13 -1.18
N ALA A 38 -12.26 1.97 -2.18
CA ALA A 38 -13.63 2.27 -2.59
C ALA A 38 -14.28 1.11 -3.36
N ALA A 39 -13.49 0.39 -4.16
CA ALA A 39 -13.95 -0.77 -4.92
C ALA A 39 -14.20 -1.99 -4.02
N ASP A 40 -13.37 -2.18 -3.01
CA ASP A 40 -13.53 -3.22 -1.99
C ASP A 40 -13.25 -2.65 -0.59
N PRO A 41 -14.31 -2.28 0.17
CA PRO A 41 -14.16 -1.73 1.52
C PRO A 41 -13.56 -2.72 2.54
N GLU A 42 -13.60 -4.02 2.25
CA GLU A 42 -13.06 -5.08 3.11
C GLU A 42 -11.63 -5.48 2.71
N VAL A 43 -11.03 -4.79 1.73
CA VAL A 43 -9.68 -5.09 1.27
C VAL A 43 -8.67 -4.96 2.40
N ILE A 44 -7.79 -5.96 2.50
CA ILE A 44 -6.72 -5.98 3.50
C ILE A 44 -5.48 -5.37 2.86
N GLU A 45 -4.96 -4.31 3.51
CA GLU A 45 -3.69 -3.72 3.14
C GLU A 45 -2.56 -4.49 3.83
N THR A 46 -1.55 -4.86 3.05
CA THR A 46 -0.31 -5.46 3.54
C THR A 46 0.89 -4.81 2.86
N VAL A 47 2.07 -5.04 3.42
CA VAL A 47 3.34 -4.59 2.84
C VAL A 47 4.24 -5.80 2.68
N LYS A 48 4.66 -6.08 1.45
CA LYS A 48 5.49 -7.25 1.10
C LYS A 48 6.76 -6.82 0.37
N TRP A 49 7.71 -7.75 0.23
CA TRP A 49 8.92 -7.59 -0.58
C TRP A 49 9.71 -6.28 -0.33
N GLY A 50 9.89 -5.92 0.94
CA GLY A 50 10.71 -4.77 1.31
C GLY A 50 10.05 -3.41 1.10
N GLY A 51 8.72 -3.33 1.21
CA GLY A 51 8.01 -2.04 1.23
C GLY A 51 7.04 -1.83 0.06
N VAL A 52 6.64 -2.88 -0.64
CA VAL A 52 5.63 -2.82 -1.69
C VAL A 52 4.24 -2.92 -1.06
N PRO A 53 3.36 -1.91 -1.22
CA PRO A 53 1.95 -2.01 -0.88
C PRO A 53 1.30 -3.16 -1.66
N VAL A 54 0.53 -3.99 -0.95
CA VAL A 54 -0.24 -5.09 -1.52
C VAL A 54 -1.65 -5.03 -0.96
N TRP A 55 -2.64 -5.20 -1.83
CA TRP A 55 -4.04 -5.30 -1.46
C TRP A 55 -4.53 -6.70 -1.72
N GLU A 56 -5.15 -7.31 -0.71
CA GLU A 56 -5.57 -8.70 -0.74
C GLU A 56 -6.92 -8.95 -0.06
N ARG A 57 -7.68 -9.90 -0.61
CA ARG A 57 -8.89 -10.48 -0.02
C ARG A 57 -9.02 -11.88 -0.58
N ASP A 58 -8.86 -12.88 0.28
CA ASP A 58 -8.75 -14.30 -0.11
C ASP A 58 -7.64 -14.61 -1.14
N GLY A 59 -6.64 -13.73 -1.23
CA GLY A 59 -5.56 -13.77 -2.22
C GLY A 59 -5.13 -12.37 -2.63
N ILE A 60 -3.96 -12.25 -3.29
CA ILE A 60 -3.45 -10.96 -3.78
C ILE A 60 -4.33 -10.48 -4.92
N ILE A 61 -4.92 -9.29 -4.76
CA ILE A 61 -5.71 -8.62 -5.78
C ILE A 61 -4.80 -7.79 -6.67
N THR A 62 -3.95 -6.95 -6.06
CA THR A 62 -3.00 -6.11 -6.78
C THR A 62 -1.84 -5.65 -5.89
N THR A 63 -0.71 -5.32 -6.51
CA THR A 63 0.43 -4.62 -5.88
C THR A 63 0.46 -3.14 -6.24
N GLY A 64 1.17 -2.30 -5.47
CA GLY A 64 1.30 -0.84 -5.64
C GLY A 64 2.74 -0.39 -5.81
N GLU A 65 3.39 -0.82 -6.89
CA GLU A 65 4.82 -0.62 -7.09
C GLU A 65 5.13 0.79 -7.62
N THR A 66 6.16 1.44 -7.08
CA THR A 66 6.61 2.77 -7.52
C THR A 66 8.01 2.71 -8.10
N TYR A 67 8.14 3.20 -9.33
CA TYR A 67 9.38 3.25 -10.11
C TYR A 67 9.80 4.70 -10.35
N LYS A 68 10.93 4.92 -11.04
CA LYS A 68 11.38 6.28 -11.39
C LYS A 68 10.39 7.02 -12.30
N THR A 69 9.73 6.31 -13.20
CA THR A 69 8.89 6.89 -14.26
C THR A 69 7.47 6.34 -14.29
N ALA A 70 7.11 5.44 -13.37
CA ALA A 70 5.82 4.76 -13.37
C ALA A 70 5.34 4.47 -11.95
N VAL A 71 4.02 4.42 -11.79
CA VAL A 71 3.34 3.71 -10.69
C VAL A 71 2.59 2.56 -11.35
N LYS A 72 2.87 1.32 -10.91
CA LYS A 72 2.36 0.10 -11.53
C LYS A 72 1.46 -0.66 -10.57
N LEU A 73 0.31 -1.08 -11.08
CA LEU A 73 -0.56 -2.08 -10.49
C LEU A 73 -0.39 -3.40 -11.25
N THR A 74 -0.32 -4.52 -10.55
CA THR A 74 -0.18 -5.87 -11.11
C THR A 74 -0.99 -6.86 -10.30
#